data_AF-A0A6L5TDB0-F1
#
_entry.id   AF-A0A6L5TDB0-F1
#
_cell.length_a   1.000
_cell.length_b   1.000
_cell.length_c   1.000
_cell.angle_alpha   90.00
_cell.angle_beta   90.00
_cell.angle_gamma   90.00
#
_symmetry.space_group_name_H-M   'P 1'
#
loop_
_entity.id
_entity.type
_entity.pdbx_description
1 polymer ?
#
loop_
_entity_poly.entity_id
_entity_poly.type
_entity_poly.pdbx_seq_one_letter_code
_entity_poly.pdbx_strand_id
1 'polypeptide(L)' 'MKRYKVYVYNTVDKFLDCYEVLAEDPVDARNVAVQRLIDETGHGLDVYEVTDVCEIKD' A
#
# COMPACT_ATOMS: atom_id res chain seq x y z
N MET A 1 -16.52 6.06 0.67
CA MET A 1 -15.15 5.53 0.46
C MET A 1 -14.39 6.51 -0.40
N LYS A 2 -13.17 6.84 0.01
CA LYS A 2 -12.26 7.73 -0.70
C LYS A 2 -11.22 6.90 -1.43
N ARG A 3 -10.57 7.50 -2.44
CA ARG A 3 -9.45 6.87 -3.13
C ARG A 3 -8.14 7.24 -2.45
N TYR A 4 -7.30 6.25 -2.22
CA TYR A 4 -5.98 6.44 -1.64
C TYR A 4 -4.93 5.81 -2.53
N LYS A 5 -3.76 6.45 -2.59
CA LYS A 5 -2.55 5.90 -3.15
C LYS A 5 -1.60 5.54 -2.02
N VAL A 6 -1.28 4.26 -1.89
CA VAL A 6 -0.38 3.70 -0.87
C VAL A 6 0.92 3.33 -1.55
N TYR A 7 2.01 3.98 -1.17
CA TYR A 7 3.35 3.71 -1.71
C TYR A 7 4.05 2.65 -0.87
N VAL A 8 4.65 1.68 -1.55
CA VAL A 8 5.42 0.60 -0.92
C VAL A 8 6.80 0.50 -1.53
N TYR A 9 7.80 0.25 -0.70
CA TYR A 9 9.17 0.02 -1.11
C TYR A 9 9.56 -1.43 -0.81
N ASN A 10 9.97 -2.17 -1.84
CA ASN A 10 10.55 -3.50 -1.65
C ASN A 10 12.00 -3.34 -1.19
N THR A 11 12.29 -3.81 0.03
CA THR A 11 13.62 -3.65 0.63
C THR A 11 14.64 -4.67 0.13
N VAL A 12 14.21 -5.75 -0.51
CA VAL A 12 15.08 -6.82 -1.07
C VAL A 12 15.50 -6.45 -2.49
N ASP A 13 14.53 -6.20 -3.37
CA ASP A 13 14.72 -5.92 -4.80
C ASP A 13 14.94 -4.42 -5.10
N LYS A 14 14.80 -3.56 -4.07
CA LYS A 14 15.12 -2.13 -4.11
C LYS A 14 14.30 -1.31 -5.11
N PHE A 15 13.02 -1.62 -5.28
CA PHE A 15 12.09 -0.85 -6.12
C PHE A 15 10.94 -0.22 -5.31
N LEU A 16 10.38 0.86 -5.84
CA LEU A 16 9.18 1.51 -5.33
C LEU A 16 7.98 1.12 -6.20
N ASP A 17 6.86 0.84 -5.56
CA ASP A 17 5.58 0.59 -6.21
C ASP A 17 4.45 1.30 -5.46
N CYS A 18 3.23 1.26 -6.00
CA CYS A 18 2.07 1.85 -5.35
C CYS A 18 0.76 1.12 -5.66
N TYR A 19 -0.12 1.09 -4.67
CA TYR A 19 -1.48 0.59 -4.78
C TYR A 19 -2.48 1.73 -4.74
N GLU A 20 -3.43 1.75 -5.67
CA GLU A 20 -4.65 2.54 -5.54
C GLU A 20 -5.77 1.69 -4.94
N VAL A 21 -6.34 2.17 -3.84
CA VAL A 21 -7.38 1.46 -3.07
C VAL A 21 -8.51 2.40 -2.68
N LEU A 22 -9.71 1.82 -2.55
CA LEU A 22 -10.85 2.49 -1.91
C LEU A 22 -10.85 2.13 -0.43
N ALA A 23 -10.93 3.14 0.44
CA ALA A 23 -10.93 2.95 1.89
C ALA A 23 -11.73 4.05 2.60
N GLU A 24 -12.03 3.84 3.88
CA GLU A 24 -12.72 4.85 4.70
C GLU A 24 -11.77 5.96 5.17
N ASP A 25 -10.55 5.59 5.53
CA ASP A 25 -9.52 6.47 6.09
C ASP A 25 -8.10 5.96 5.70
N PRO A 26 -7.01 6.71 5.95
CA PRO A 26 -5.67 6.28 5.51
C PRO A 26 -5.11 5.05 6.24
N VAL A 27 -5.60 4.74 7.45
CA VAL A 27 -5.21 3.53 8.18
C VAL A 27 -5.85 2.31 7.52
N ASP A 28 -7.13 2.41 7.17
CA ASP A 28 -7.84 1.39 6.40
C ASP A 28 -7.19 1.19 5.03
N ALA A 29 -6.85 2.27 4.31
CA ALA A 29 -6.14 2.21 3.03
C ALA A 29 -4.83 1.43 3.12
N ARG A 30 -4.03 1.69 4.16
CA ARG A 30 -2.80 0.95 4.42
C ARG A 30 -3.08 -0.54 4.60
N ASN A 31 -4.08 -0.90 5.40
CA ASN A 31 -4.39 -2.31 5.68
C ASN A 31 -4.87 -3.05 4.43
N VAL A 32 -5.73 -2.42 3.62
CA VAL A 32 -6.18 -2.98 2.34
C VAL A 32 -5.01 -3.17 1.38
N ALA A 33 -4.13 -2.19 1.26
CA ALA A 33 -2.95 -2.30 0.40
C ALA A 33 -1.98 -3.39 0.87
N VAL A 34 -1.74 -3.50 2.18
CA VAL A 34 -0.88 -4.56 2.75
C VAL A 34 -1.49 -5.95 2.54
N GLN A 35 -2.80 -6.10 2.69
CA GLN A 35 -3.45 -7.39 2.41
C GLN A 35 -3.30 -7.78 0.93
N ARG A 36 -3.53 -6.85 0.01
CA ARG A 36 -3.33 -7.09 -1.43
C ARG A 36 -1.88 -7.44 -1.77
N LEU A 37 -0.92 -6.74 -1.18
CA LEU A 37 0.50 -7.03 -1.34
C LEU A 37 0.83 -8.47 -0.92
N ILE A 38 0.30 -8.92 0.22
CA ILE A 38 0.46 -10.29 0.70
C ILE A 38 -0.19 -11.29 -0.26
N ASP A 39 -1.40 -11.00 -0.73
CA ASP A 39 -2.13 -11.87 -1.65
C ASP A 39 -1.39 -12.02 -3.00
N GLU A 40 -0.74 -10.95 -3.48
CA GLU A 40 -0.03 -10.90 -4.76
C GLU A 40 1.38 -11.49 -4.69
N THR A 41 2.09 -11.31 -3.57
CA THR A 41 3.53 -11.62 -3.47
C THR A 41 3.87 -12.72 -2.46
N GLY A 42 2.93 -13.07 -1.57
CA GLY A 42 3.19 -13.92 -0.41
C GLY A 42 3.94 -13.22 0.73
N HIS A 43 4.33 -11.96 0.55
CA HIS A 43 5.07 -11.15 1.51
C HIS A 43 4.32 -9.87 1.85
N GLY A 44 4.50 -9.39 3.08
CA GLY A 44 3.94 -8.14 3.57
C GLY A 44 5.05 -7.21 4.03
N LEU A 45 4.90 -6.72 5.27
CA LEU A 45 5.86 -5.77 5.86
C LEU A 45 7.18 -6.42 6.35
N ASP A 46 7.37 -7.71 6.08
CA ASP A 46 8.64 -8.42 6.28
C ASP A 46 9.65 -8.11 5.17
N VAL A 47 9.18 -7.89 3.93
CA VAL A 47 10.00 -7.54 2.76
C VAL A 47 9.76 -6.11 2.31
N TYR A 48 8.54 -5.59 2.50
CA TYR A 48 8.15 -4.27 2.03
C TYR A 48 8.02 -3.27 3.18
N GLU A 49 8.17 -1.99 2.86
CA GLU A 49 7.90 -0.87 3.74
C GLU A 49 6.81 0.00 3.12
N VAL A 50 5.78 0.38 3.88
CA VAL A 50 4.84 1.42 3.43
C VAL A 50 5.50 2.77 3.66
N THR A 51 5.78 3.49 2.59
CA THR A 51 6.53 4.75 2.66
C THR A 51 5.61 5.98 2.73
N ASP A 52 4.42 5.92 2.15
CA ASP A 52 3.45 7.01 2.21
C ASP A 52 2.01 6.54 1.91
N VAL A 53 1.02 7.28 2.41
CA VAL A 53 -0.40 7.07 2.15
C VAL A 53 -1.06 8.41 1.86
N CYS A 54 -1.44 8.62 0.60
CA CYS A 54 -2.05 9.87 0.14
C CYS A 54 -3.51 9.68 -0.25
N GLU A 55 -4.41 10.52 0.26
CA GLU A 55 -5.76 10.65 -0.31
C GLU A 55 -5.67 11.29 -1.69
N ILE A 56 -6.26 10.64 -2.70
CA ILE A 56 -6.42 11.22 -4.04
C ILE A 56 -7.63 12.15 -3.97
N LYS A 57 -7.37 13.46 -3.98
CA LYS A 57 -8.41 14.47 -4.15
C LYS A 57 -8.79 14.53 -5.62
N ASP A 58 -10.08 14.46 -5.90
CA ASP A 58 -10.65 14.65 -7.24
C ASP A 58 -10.35 16.04 -7.80
#